data_AF-A0A2X2T4S2-F1
#
_entry.id   AF-A0A2X2T4S2-F1
#
_cell.length_a   1.000
_cell.length_b   1.000
_cell.length_c   1.000
_cell.angle_alpha   90.00
_cell.angle_beta   90.00
_cell.angle_gamma   90.00
#
_symmetry.space_group_name_H-M   'P 1'
#
loop_
_entity.id
_entity.type
_entity.pdbx_description
1 polymer ?
#
loop_
_entity_poly.entity_id
_entity_poly.type
_entity_poly.pdbx_seq_one_letter_code
_entity_poly.pdbx_strand_id
1 'polypeptide(L)'
;MAQEYTVEQLNHGRKVHDFMRWDYWAFSISGILLILSVVIIGVKGFNWGLDFTGGTVIEIGLEKPADLDAMRASLQKAGFEEPLVQNFGSSRDIMVRMPPAKGEAGGQVLGSKVVSVINEANQPECRSETY
;
A
#
# COMPACT_ATOMS: atom_id res chain seq x y z
N MET A 1 24.39 46.41 30.87
CA MET A 1 23.54 45.83 31.92
C MET A 1 22.27 45.36 31.24
N ALA A 2 22.00 44.05 31.23
CA ALA A 2 20.77 43.51 30.66
C ALA A 2 19.64 43.75 31.68
N GLN A 3 18.60 44.47 31.26
CA GLN A 3 17.45 44.75 32.11
C GLN A 3 16.63 43.46 32.27
N GLU A 4 16.49 42.96 33.49
CA GLU A 4 15.61 41.83 33.79
C GLU A 4 14.15 42.28 33.67
N TYR A 5 13.53 42.02 32.53
CA TYR A 5 12.10 42.20 32.35
C TYR A 5 11.37 41.01 32.96
N THR A 6 10.70 41.22 34.09
CA THR A 6 9.78 40.23 34.67
C THR A 6 8.52 40.15 33.81
N VAL A 7 8.05 38.92 33.54
CA VAL A 7 6.88 38.60 32.67
C VAL A 7 5.61 39.38 33.01
N GLU A 8 5.48 39.83 34.25
CA GLU A 8 4.39 40.67 34.76
C GLU A 8 4.30 42.05 34.06
N GLN A 9 5.41 42.63 33.62
CA GLN A 9 5.42 43.99 33.04
C GLN A 9 4.97 44.05 31.57
N LEU A 10 4.91 42.92 30.87
CA LEU A 10 4.46 42.84 29.47
C LEU A 10 2.97 42.50 29.34
N ASN A 11 2.25 42.33 30.45
CA ASN A 11 0.88 41.84 30.44
C ASN A 11 -0.16 42.96 30.33
N HIS A 12 -0.23 43.61 29.15
CA HIS A 12 -1.33 44.50 28.76
C HIS A 12 -2.61 43.68 28.48
N GLY A 13 -3.34 43.32 29.54
CA GLY A 13 -4.77 42.96 29.48
C GLY A 13 -5.13 41.61 28.82
N ARG A 14 -4.20 40.66 28.66
CA ARG A 14 -4.50 39.32 28.12
C ARG A 14 -4.06 38.22 29.07
N LYS A 15 -4.93 37.26 29.38
CA LYS A 15 -4.56 36.12 30.24
C LYS A 15 -3.45 35.29 29.56
N VAL A 16 -2.23 35.35 30.09
CA VAL A 16 -1.10 34.52 29.67
C VAL A 16 -1.21 33.18 30.41
N HIS A 17 -1.42 32.10 29.67
CA HIS A 17 -1.40 30.75 30.22
C HIS A 17 0.02 30.19 30.11
N ASP A 18 0.64 29.84 31.24
CA ASP A 18 1.96 29.24 31.28
C ASP A 18 1.87 27.72 31.05
N PHE A 19 1.78 27.35 29.77
CA PHE A 19 1.86 25.95 29.31
C PHE A 19 3.31 25.48 29.12
N MET A 20 4.27 26.41 29.08
CA MET A 20 5.68 26.09 28.91
C MET A 20 6.26 25.36 30.12
N ARG A 21 5.65 25.47 31.30
CA ARG A 21 6.12 24.73 32.48
C ARG A 21 6.08 23.20 32.34
N TRP A 22 5.30 22.65 31.40
CA TRP A 22 5.14 21.20 31.17
C TRP A 22 5.78 20.72 29.87
N ASP A 23 6.47 21.61 29.16
CA ASP A 23 7.09 21.33 27.87
C ASP A 23 8.08 20.14 27.93
N TYR A 24 8.92 20.06 28.98
CA TYR A 24 9.89 18.98 29.16
C TYR A 24 9.23 17.61 29.30
N TRP A 25 8.07 17.52 29.96
CA TRP A 25 7.30 16.28 30.07
C TRP A 25 6.68 15.89 28.74
N ALA A 26 6.09 16.86 28.03
CA ALA A 26 5.54 16.65 26.69
C ALA A 26 6.61 16.21 25.67
N PHE A 27 7.79 16.83 25.71
CA PHE A 27 8.94 16.46 24.87
C PHE A 27 9.45 15.05 25.19
N SER A 28 9.53 14.70 26.47
CA SER A 28 9.97 13.35 26.88
C SER A 28 9.02 12.26 26.37
N ILE A 29 7.71 12.47 26.52
CA ILE A 29 6.68 11.55 26.00
C ILE A 29 6.77 11.46 24.47
N SER A 30 6.93 12.60 23.80
CA SER A 30 7.07 12.65 22.33
C SER A 30 8.32 11.91 21.84
N GLY A 31 9.44 12.05 22.55
CA GLY A 31 10.67 11.33 22.26
C GLY A 31 10.53 9.82 22.43
N ILE A 32 9.85 9.37 23.49
CA ILE A 32 9.55 7.95 23.70
C ILE A 32 8.68 7.41 22.55
N LEU A 33 7.61 8.11 22.19
CA LEU A 33 6.74 7.74 21.05
C LEU A 33 7.51 7.65 19.73
N LEU A 34 8.45 8.56 19.50
CA LEU A 34 9.28 8.56 18.30
C LEU A 34 10.19 7.32 18.25
N ILE A 35 10.87 7.00 19.36
CA ILE A 35 11.68 5.79 19.45
C ILE A 35 10.82 4.55 19.26
N LEU A 36 9.66 4.49 19.92
CA LEU A 36 8.72 3.37 19.80
C LEU A 36 8.27 3.17 18.35
N SER A 37 7.99 4.25 17.62
CA SER A 37 7.63 4.20 16.19
C SER A 37 8.75 3.57 15.36
N VAL A 38 10.00 4.00 15.54
CA VAL A 38 11.16 3.44 14.84
C VAL A 38 11.34 1.96 15.17
N VAL A 39 11.18 1.56 16.43
CA VAL A 39 11.26 0.16 16.85
C VAL A 39 10.16 -0.68 16.22
N ILE A 40 8.91 -0.20 16.21
CA ILE A 40 7.78 -0.89 15.57
C ILE A 40 8.05 -1.10 14.09
N ILE A 41 8.53 -0.06 13.40
CA ILE A 41 8.91 -0.13 11.98
C ILE A 41 10.01 -1.18 11.77
N GLY A 42 11.04 -1.21 12.64
CA GLY A 42 12.13 -2.18 12.55
C GLY A 42 11.70 -3.63 12.82
N VAL A 43 10.80 -3.86 13.78
CA VAL A 43 10.36 -5.22 14.19
C VAL A 43 9.26 -5.77 13.29
N LYS A 44 8.25 -4.96 12.93
CA LYS A 44 7.16 -5.42 12.05
C LYS A 44 7.52 -5.34 10.57
N GLY A 45 8.59 -4.64 10.22
CA GLY A 45 8.96 -4.35 8.85
C GLY A 45 8.03 -3.31 8.19
N PHE A 46 8.45 -2.82 7.03
CA PHE A 46 7.58 -2.04 6.15
C PHE A 46 6.72 -2.97 5.29
N ASN A 47 5.44 -2.63 5.12
CA ASN A 47 4.66 -3.14 3.98
C ASN A 47 5.16 -2.41 2.73
N TRP A 48 6.21 -2.94 2.12
CA TRP A 48 6.81 -2.35 0.92
C TRP A 48 5.79 -2.35 -0.21
N GLY A 49 5.30 -1.17 -0.57
CA GLY A 49 4.43 -1.01 -1.73
C GLY A 49 5.17 -1.30 -3.04
N LEU A 50 4.41 -1.53 -4.10
CA LEU A 50 4.92 -1.82 -5.44
C LEU A 50 5.91 -0.75 -5.95
N ASP A 51 5.69 0.51 -5.57
CA ASP A 51 6.52 1.66 -5.92
C ASP A 51 7.96 1.56 -5.37
N PHE A 52 8.18 0.71 -4.36
CA PHE A 52 9.48 0.53 -3.69
C PHE A 52 10.10 -0.85 -3.93
N THR A 53 9.30 -1.89 -4.18
CA THR A 53 9.82 -3.23 -4.50
C THR A 53 10.24 -3.38 -5.96
N GLY A 54 9.84 -2.43 -6.82
CA GLY A 54 9.73 -2.68 -8.26
C GLY A 54 8.66 -3.75 -8.50
N GLY A 55 8.14 -3.85 -9.70
CA GLY A 55 7.13 -4.86 -10.02
C GLY A 55 6.40 -4.53 -11.30
N THR A 56 5.49 -5.41 -11.70
CA THR A 56 4.73 -5.24 -12.94
C THR A 56 3.28 -4.95 -12.60
N VAL A 57 2.77 -3.83 -13.13
CA VAL A 57 1.34 -3.52 -13.15
C VAL A 57 0.81 -3.93 -14.51
N ILE A 58 -0.23 -4.76 -14.50
CA ILE A 58 -0.96 -5.10 -15.72
C ILE A 58 -2.39 -4.61 -15.56
N GLU A 59 -2.81 -3.78 -16.51
CA GLU A 59 -4.19 -3.29 -16.61
C GLU A 59 -4.91 -4.10 -17.69
N ILE A 60 -6.06 -4.67 -17.33
CA ILE A 60 -6.85 -5.52 -18.21
C ILE A 60 -8.30 -5.04 -18.16
N GLY A 61 -8.82 -4.64 -19.31
CA GLY A 61 -10.25 -4.38 -19.50
C GLY A 61 -10.97 -5.66 -19.91
N LEU A 62 -12.03 -6.03 -19.18
CA LEU A 62 -12.87 -7.19 -19.46
C LEU A 62 -14.24 -6.75 -19.99
N GLU A 63 -14.81 -7.54 -20.90
CA GLU A 63 -16.14 -7.25 -21.44
C GLU A 63 -17.26 -7.46 -20.41
N LYS A 64 -17.01 -8.30 -19.40
CA LYS A 64 -17.95 -8.65 -18.32
C LYS A 64 -17.37 -8.25 -16.95
N PRO A 65 -18.22 -7.94 -15.95
CA PRO A 65 -17.74 -7.68 -14.60
C PRO A 65 -17.01 -8.91 -14.07
N ALA A 66 -15.80 -8.72 -13.57
CA ALA A 66 -14.97 -9.84 -13.19
C ALA A 66 -15.16 -10.25 -11.74
N ASP A 67 -14.98 -11.55 -11.52
CA ASP A 67 -14.82 -12.11 -10.20
C ASP A 67 -13.34 -12.02 -9.78
N LEU A 68 -13.05 -11.08 -8.89
CA LEU A 68 -11.70 -10.83 -8.36
C LEU A 68 -11.15 -12.04 -7.61
N ASP A 69 -12.01 -12.82 -6.96
CA ASP A 69 -11.60 -13.98 -6.17
C ASP A 69 -11.24 -15.16 -7.07
N ALA A 70 -12.01 -15.39 -8.12
CA ALA A 70 -11.69 -16.38 -9.15
C ALA A 70 -10.37 -16.06 -9.85
N MET A 71 -10.12 -14.79 -10.19
CA MET A 71 -8.86 -14.40 -10.82
C MET A 71 -7.67 -14.52 -9.87
N ARG A 72 -7.83 -14.12 -8.60
CA ARG A 72 -6.78 -14.31 -7.58
C ARG A 72 -6.42 -15.78 -7.43
N ALA A 73 -7.42 -16.67 -7.39
CA ALA A 73 -7.20 -18.11 -7.29
C ALA A 73 -6.46 -18.68 -8.52
N SER A 74 -6.82 -18.26 -9.73
CA SER A 74 -6.13 -18.68 -10.96
C SER A 74 -4.68 -18.20 -11.02
N LEU A 75 -4.40 -16.97 -10.59
CA LEU A 75 -3.04 -16.43 -10.52
C LEU A 75 -2.19 -17.13 -9.44
N GLN A 76 -2.77 -17.43 -8.27
CA GLN A 76 -2.08 -18.23 -7.25
C GLN A 76 -1.75 -19.65 -7.76
N LYS A 77 -2.68 -20.30 -8.47
CA LYS A 77 -2.43 -21.61 -9.12
C LYS A 77 -1.31 -21.55 -10.16
N ALA A 78 -1.15 -20.42 -10.84
CA ALA A 78 -0.08 -20.20 -11.82
C ALA A 78 1.31 -19.97 -11.19
N GLY A 79 1.40 -19.95 -9.85
CA GLY A 79 2.64 -19.83 -9.10
C GLY A 79 3.03 -18.39 -8.73
N PHE A 80 2.10 -17.44 -8.84
CA PHE A 80 2.34 -16.06 -8.40
C PHE A 80 2.07 -15.92 -6.90
N GLU A 81 3.07 -15.51 -6.13
CA GLU A 81 2.92 -15.22 -4.69
C GLU A 81 2.10 -13.93 -4.50
N GLU A 82 0.96 -14.06 -3.81
CA GLU A 82 0.07 -12.96 -3.38
C GLU A 82 -0.23 -11.86 -4.43
N PRO A 83 -0.84 -12.19 -5.59
CA PRO A 83 -1.22 -11.20 -6.58
C PRO A 83 -2.30 -10.26 -6.02
N LEU A 84 -2.02 -8.96 -6.03
CA LEU A 84 -2.96 -7.92 -5.60
C LEU A 84 -3.82 -7.52 -6.79
N VAL A 85 -5.01 -8.11 -6.87
CA VAL A 85 -6.02 -7.86 -7.90
C VAL A 85 -7.02 -6.82 -7.40
N GLN A 86 -7.19 -5.71 -8.11
CA GLN A 86 -8.09 -4.62 -7.73
C GLN A 86 -8.81 -4.04 -8.95
N ASN A 87 -10.08 -3.66 -8.81
CA ASN A 87 -10.78 -2.92 -9.85
C ASN A 87 -10.17 -1.51 -10.03
N PHE A 88 -10.10 -1.04 -11.27
CA PHE A 88 -9.52 0.24 -11.64
C PHE A 88 -10.50 1.02 -12.53
N GLY A 89 -11.20 2.00 -11.98
CA GLY A 89 -12.14 2.83 -12.75
C GLY A 89 -13.56 2.24 -12.87
N SER A 90 -13.71 0.98 -13.28
CA SER A 90 -15.01 0.30 -13.42
C SER A 90 -14.95 -1.15 -12.94
N SER A 91 -16.09 -1.81 -12.70
CA SER A 91 -16.16 -3.24 -12.32
C SER A 91 -15.65 -4.20 -13.41
N ARG A 92 -15.30 -3.66 -14.58
CA ARG A 92 -14.77 -4.35 -15.76
C ARG A 92 -13.27 -4.16 -15.96
N ASP A 93 -12.72 -3.11 -15.37
CA ASP A 93 -11.35 -2.71 -15.57
C ASP A 93 -10.57 -3.13 -14.33
N ILE A 94 -9.51 -3.90 -14.52
CA ILE A 94 -8.81 -4.54 -13.39
C ILE A 94 -7.33 -4.30 -13.52
N MET A 95 -6.76 -3.94 -12.38
CA MET A 95 -5.36 -3.78 -12.18
C MET A 95 -4.84 -4.97 -11.38
N VAL A 96 -3.95 -5.73 -12.00
CA VAL A 96 -3.20 -6.81 -11.36
C VAL A 96 -1.82 -6.27 -11.01
N ARG A 97 -1.49 -6.28 -9.73
CA ARG A 97 -0.16 -5.89 -9.23
C ARG A 97 0.55 -7.12 -8.72
N MET A 98 1.75 -7.35 -9.24
CA MET A 98 2.57 -8.49 -8.85
C MET A 98 3.99 -8.03 -8.49
N PRO A 99 4.61 -8.66 -7.48
CA PRO A 99 6.02 -8.48 -7.21
C PRO A 99 6.85 -8.96 -8.41
N PRO A 100 8.08 -8.44 -8.58
CA PRO A 100 8.95 -8.85 -9.67
C PRO A 100 9.32 -10.32 -9.44
N ALA A 101 9.09 -11.16 -10.45
CA ALA A 101 9.44 -12.57 -10.36
C ALA A 101 10.94 -12.71 -10.09
N LYS A 102 11.32 -13.55 -9.12
CA LYS A 102 12.71 -13.90 -8.86
C LYS A 102 13.26 -14.68 -10.07
N GLY A 103 13.90 -13.99 -11.00
CA GLY A 103 14.52 -14.56 -12.20
C GLY A 103 14.49 -13.58 -13.39
N GLU A 104 15.47 -13.68 -14.28
CA GLU A 104 15.76 -12.75 -15.40
C GLU A 104 14.68 -12.67 -16.52
N ALA A 105 13.43 -13.02 -16.24
CA ALA A 105 12.32 -12.86 -17.15
C ALA A 105 11.56 -11.57 -16.81
N GLY A 106 11.99 -10.47 -17.42
CA GLY A 106 11.36 -9.15 -17.28
C GLY A 106 9.86 -9.15 -17.59
N GLY A 107 9.15 -8.11 -17.11
CA GLY A 107 7.69 -7.99 -17.08
C GLY A 107 6.92 -8.28 -18.37
N GLN A 108 7.59 -8.35 -19.53
CA GLN A 108 7.01 -8.73 -20.82
C GLN A 108 6.66 -10.23 -20.91
N VAL A 109 7.48 -11.12 -20.33
CA VAL A 109 7.23 -12.58 -20.36
C VAL A 109 6.17 -12.97 -19.33
N LEU A 110 6.11 -12.24 -18.22
CA LEU A 110 5.05 -12.40 -17.21
C LEU A 110 3.72 -11.87 -17.73
N GLY A 111 3.74 -10.73 -18.45
CA GLY A 111 2.55 -10.15 -19.07
C GLY A 111 1.85 -11.10 -20.03
N SER A 112 2.60 -11.74 -20.94
CA SER A 112 2.02 -12.70 -21.88
C SER A 112 1.43 -13.94 -21.21
N LYS A 113 2.08 -14.46 -20.16
CA LYS A 113 1.59 -15.61 -19.38
C LYS A 113 0.33 -15.28 -18.56
N VAL A 114 0.23 -14.07 -18.03
CA VAL A 114 -0.95 -13.61 -17.29
C VAL A 114 -2.13 -13.42 -18.25
N VAL A 115 -1.90 -12.81 -19.41
CA VAL A 115 -2.93 -12.66 -20.44
C VAL A 115 -3.41 -14.02 -20.95
N SER A 116 -2.52 -15.01 -21.13
CA SER A 116 -2.95 -16.35 -21.55
C SER A 116 -3.82 -17.05 -20.50
N VAL A 117 -3.45 -16.97 -19.22
CA VAL A 117 -4.23 -17.58 -18.12
C VAL A 117 -5.59 -16.89 -17.96
N ILE A 118 -5.64 -15.56 -18.12
CA ILE A 118 -6.90 -14.81 -18.02
C ILE A 118 -7.80 -15.07 -19.23
N ASN A 119 -7.25 -15.21 -20.43
CA ASN A 119 -8.02 -15.62 -21.60
C ASN A 119 -8.55 -17.04 -21.47
N GLU A 120 -7.78 -17.97 -20.91
CA GLU A 120 -8.21 -19.34 -20.64
C GLU A 120 -9.31 -19.40 -19.57
N ALA A 121 -9.21 -18.58 -18.51
CA ALA A 121 -10.24 -18.48 -17.48
C ALA A 121 -11.53 -17.76 -17.94
N ASN A 122 -11.43 -16.87 -18.94
CA ASN A 122 -12.57 -16.15 -19.52
C ASN A 122 -13.13 -16.79 -20.79
N GLN A 123 -12.51 -17.85 -21.32
CA GLN A 123 -13.15 -18.66 -22.33
C GLN A 123 -14.36 -19.33 -21.68
N PRO A 124 -15.58 -19.12 -22.19
CA PRO A 124 -16.71 -19.93 -21.77
C PRO A 124 -16.30 -21.36 -22.08
N GLU A 125 -16.27 -22.19 -21.04
CA GLU A 125 -16.17 -23.64 -21.11
C GLU A 125 -16.88 -24.08 -22.40
N CYS A 126 -16.11 -24.50 -23.41
CA CYS A 126 -16.68 -25.09 -24.60
C CYS A 126 -17.18 -26.46 -24.14
N ARG A 127 -18.34 -26.45 -23.50
CA ARG A 127 -19.06 -27.64 -23.07
C ARG A 127 -19.43 -28.37 -24.34
N SER A 128 -18.56 -29.28 -24.75
CA SER A 128 -18.89 -30.32 -25.70
C SER A 128 -19.91 -31.23 -25.01
N GLU A 129 -21.18 -30.85 -25.07
CA GLU A 129 -22.25 -31.82 -24.87
C GLU A 129 -22.21 -32.75 -26.09
N THR A 130 -21.58 -33.90 -25.88
CA THR A 130 -21.84 -35.08 -26.70
C THR A 130 -23.27 -35.52 -26.45
N TYR A 131 -24.14 -35.38 -27.45
CA TYR A 131 -25.18 -36.37 -27.76
C TYR A 131 -25.42 -36.42 -29.26
#